data_AF-A0A415J419-F1
#
_entry.id   AF-A0A415J419-F1
#
_cell.length_a   1.000
_cell.length_b   1.000
_cell.length_c   1.000
_cell.angle_alpha   90.00
_cell.angle_beta   90.00
_cell.angle_gamma   90.00
#
_symmetry.space_group_name_H-M   'P 1'
#
loop_
_entity.id
_entity.type
_entity.pdbx_description
1 polymer ?
#
loop_
_entity_poly.entity_id
_entity_poly.type
_entity_poly.pdbx_seq_one_letter_code
_entity_poly.pdbx_strand_id
1 'polypeptide(L)'
;MTETMTNILIALAGLGIGVLGIAIVYKVNRRIGKKERLFDERQQKISYQAKALSWNITMAAILIAWALVIIFQGISFSFFLITGLYILQYLSMLITTVYLAQKN
;
A
#
# COMPACT_ATOMS: atom_id res chain seq x y z
N MET A 1 10.46 -33.22 -0.38
CA MET A 1 10.14 -31.91 -0.97
C MET A 1 11.45 -31.27 -1.41
N THR A 2 11.58 -30.81 -2.65
CA THR A 2 12.80 -30.10 -3.09
C THR A 2 12.85 -28.73 -2.42
N GLU A 3 14.05 -28.20 -2.15
CA GLU A 3 14.22 -26.88 -1.52
C GLU A 3 13.46 -25.77 -2.24
N THR A 4 13.39 -25.86 -3.57
CA THR A 4 12.62 -24.96 -4.44
C THR A 4 11.11 -24.97 -4.13
N MET A 5 10.52 -26.14 -3.93
CA MET A 5 9.11 -26.28 -3.56
C MET A 5 8.83 -25.71 -2.18
N THR A 6 9.73 -25.93 -1.22
CA THR A 6 9.62 -25.36 0.14
C THR A 6 9.64 -23.84 0.11
N ASN A 7 10.57 -23.23 -0.63
CA ASN A 7 10.67 -21.78 -0.75
C ASN A 7 9.44 -21.15 -1.38
N ILE A 8 8.86 -21.79 -2.41
CA ILE A 8 7.63 -21.33 -3.04
C ILE A 8 6.46 -21.39 -2.05
N LEU A 9 6.32 -22.48 -1.29
CA LEU A 9 5.26 -22.60 -0.29
C LEU A 9 5.39 -21.56 0.82
N ILE A 10 6.61 -21.27 1.27
CA ILE A 10 6.87 -20.21 2.26
C ILE A 10 6.47 -18.83 1.70
N ALA A 11 6.84 -18.53 0.45
CA ALA A 11 6.47 -17.27 -0.20
C ALA A 11 4.94 -17.13 -0.33
N LEU A 12 4.25 -18.20 -0.74
CA LEU A 12 2.79 -18.23 -0.85
C LEU A 12 2.10 -18.11 0.51
N ALA A 13 2.64 -18.75 1.55
CA ALA A 13 2.13 -18.64 2.91
C ALA A 13 2.27 -17.20 3.44
N GLY A 14 3.41 -16.55 3.20
CA GLY A 14 3.62 -15.14 3.53
C GLY A 14 2.61 -14.21 2.83
N LEU A 15 2.37 -14.44 1.54
CA LEU A 15 1.36 -13.70 0.78
C LEU A 15 -0.05 -13.92 1.34
N GLY A 16 -0.40 -15.18 1.64
CA GLY A 16 -1.69 -15.54 2.25
C GLY A 16 -1.94 -14.85 3.59
N ILE A 17 -0.94 -14.82 4.48
CA ILE A 17 -1.01 -14.12 5.76
C ILE A 17 -1.21 -12.61 5.55
N GLY A 18 -0.50 -12.01 4.60
CA GLY A 18 -0.66 -10.60 4.24
C GLY A 18 -2.10 -10.27 3.80
N VAL A 19 -2.67 -11.09 2.91
CA VAL A 19 -4.06 -10.93 2.44
C VAL A 19 -5.06 -11.08 3.57
N LEU A 20 -4.87 -12.07 4.45
CA LEU A 20 -5.72 -12.25 5.63
C LEU A 20 -5.65 -11.06 6.57
N GLY A 21 -4.45 -10.50 6.80
CA GLY A 21 -4.25 -9.29 7.59
C GLY A 21 -5.04 -8.11 7.03
N ILE A 22 -4.95 -7.87 5.71
CA ILE A 22 -5.72 -6.82 5.02
C ILE A 22 -7.23 -7.04 5.18
N ALA A 23 -7.70 -8.28 5.02
CA ALA A 23 -9.12 -8.61 5.18
C ALA A 23 -9.64 -8.33 6.60
N ILE A 24 -8.83 -8.63 7.62
CA ILE A 24 -9.16 -8.35 9.02
C ILE A 24 -9.24 -6.83 9.25
N VAL A 25 -8.20 -6.08 8.84
CA VAL A 25 -8.16 -4.61 8.97
C VAL A 25 -9.37 -3.98 8.27
N TYR A 26 -9.69 -4.43 7.05
CA TYR A 26 -10.85 -3.97 6.31
C TYR A 26 -12.16 -4.24 7.08
N LYS A 27 -12.33 -5.45 7.62
CA LYS A 27 -13.54 -5.83 8.37
C LYS A 27 -13.69 -5.03 9.66
N VAL A 28 -12.59 -4.78 10.38
CA VAL A 28 -12.58 -3.94 11.58
C VAL A 28 -12.94 -2.50 11.22
N ASN A 29 -12.29 -1.92 10.21
CA ASN A 29 -12.54 -0.56 9.76
C ASN A 29 -14.00 -0.38 9.32
N ARG A 30 -14.56 -1.34 8.57
CA ARG A 30 -15.97 -1.33 8.15
C ARG A 30 -16.95 -1.40 9.32
N ARG A 31 -16.62 -2.14 10.38
CA ARG A 31 -17.44 -2.22 11.60
C ARG A 31 -17.42 -0.92 12.38
N ILE A 32 -16.25 -0.29 12.51
CA ILE A 32 -16.09 1.01 13.21
C ILE A 32 -16.81 2.10 12.43
N GLY A 33 -16.59 2.20 11.12
CA GLY A 33 -17.26 3.20 10.28
C GLY A 33 -18.79 3.10 10.35
N LYS A 34 -19.37 1.89 10.36
CA LYS A 34 -20.82 1.72 10.51
C LYS A 34 -21.35 2.29 11.83
N LYS A 35 -20.55 2.28 12.91
CA LYS A 35 -20.92 2.85 14.22
C LYS A 35 -20.78 4.36 14.24
N GLU A 36 -19.74 4.89 13.61
CA GLU A 36 -19.40 6.33 13.60
C GLU A 36 -20.20 7.15 12.57
N ARG A 37 -21.20 6.57 11.90
CA ARG A 37 -21.94 7.19 10.77
C ARG A 37 -21.00 7.69 9.67
N LEU A 38 -20.46 6.76 8.86
CA LEU A 38 -19.55 6.95 7.70
C LEU A 38 -19.65 8.23 6.84
N PHE A 39 -20.80 8.91 6.83
CA PHE A 39 -21.07 10.10 6.02
C PHE A 39 -21.09 11.41 6.81
N ASP A 40 -20.85 11.39 8.12
CA ASP A 40 -20.68 12.59 8.93
C ASP A 40 -19.41 13.35 8.50
N GLU A 41 -19.49 14.68 8.44
CA GLU A 41 -18.40 15.56 7.98
C GLU A 41 -17.11 15.33 8.79
N ARG A 42 -17.24 15.06 10.09
CA ARG A 42 -16.10 14.76 10.97
C ARG A 42 -15.40 13.46 10.57
N GLN A 43 -16.15 12.41 10.25
CA GLN A 43 -15.59 11.13 9.78
C GLN A 43 -14.98 11.24 8.38
N GLN A 44 -15.59 12.03 7.50
CA GLN A 44 -15.02 12.31 6.18
C GLN A 44 -13.66 13.01 6.32
N LYS A 45 -13.57 14.06 7.16
CA LYS A 45 -12.30 14.77 7.41
C LYS A 45 -11.21 13.84 7.93
N ILE A 46 -11.52 12.99 8.92
CA ILE A 46 -10.58 11.99 9.46
C ILE A 46 -10.15 11.02 8.35
N SER A 47 -11.09 10.54 7.53
CA SER A 47 -10.80 9.61 6.43
C SER A 47 -9.91 10.23 5.36
N TYR A 48 -10.10 11.50 5.01
CA TYR A 48 -9.23 12.22 4.08
C TYR A 48 -7.81 12.38 4.64
N GLN A 49 -7.69 12.79 5.91
CA GLN A 49 -6.39 12.91 6.57
C GLN A 49 -5.69 11.56 6.69
N ALA A 50 -6.42 10.49 7.05
CA ALA A 50 -5.88 9.15 7.12
C ALA A 50 -5.37 8.65 5.76
N LYS A 51 -6.10 8.93 4.66
CA LYS A 51 -5.63 8.61 3.30
C LYS A 51 -4.34 9.35 2.95
N ALA A 52 -4.29 10.66 3.20
CA ALA A 52 -3.08 11.46 2.96
C ALA A 52 -1.88 10.98 3.80
N LEU A 53 -2.10 10.66 5.07
CA LEU A 53 -1.04 10.15 5.94
C LEU A 53 -0.61 8.73 5.54
N SER A 54 -1.55 7.87 5.13
CA SER A 54 -1.22 6.54 4.59
C SER A 54 -0.36 6.63 3.35
N TRP A 55 -0.59 7.64 2.49
CA TRP A 55 0.21 7.91 1.30
C TRP A 55 1.67 8.25 1.63
N ASN A 56 1.87 9.08 2.66
CA ASN A 56 3.21 9.43 3.15
C ASN A 56 3.92 8.20 3.75
N ILE A 57 3.19 7.35 4.48
CA ILE A 57 3.72 6.10 5.04
C ILE A 57 4.12 5.14 3.93
N THR A 58 3.27 4.93 2.91
CA THR A 58 3.61 4.02 1.80
C THR A 58 4.79 4.53 1.00
N MET A 59 4.91 5.85 0.82
CA MET A 59 6.08 6.45 0.19
C MET A 59 7.36 6.20 0.99
N ALA A 60 7.34 6.41 2.32
CA ALA A 60 8.48 6.11 3.17
C ALA A 60 8.85 4.62 3.14
N ALA A 61 7.86 3.73 3.16
CA ALA A 61 8.07 2.28 3.06
C ALA A 61 8.70 1.88 1.71
N ILE A 62 8.25 2.47 0.60
CA ILE A 62 8.84 2.25 -0.74
C ILE A 62 10.30 2.70 -0.74
N LEU A 63 10.63 3.86 -0.17
CA LEU A 63 12.01 4.36 -0.11
C LEU A 63 12.93 3.45 0.72
N ILE A 64 12.45 2.97 1.87
CA ILE A 64 13.20 2.01 2.71
C ILE A 64 13.42 0.71 1.93
N ALA A 65 12.37 0.16 1.31
CA ALA A 65 12.48 -1.05 0.50
C ALA A 65 13.45 -0.88 -0.67
N TRP A 66 13.44 0.29 -1.30
CA TRP A 66 14.35 0.61 -2.40
C TRP A 66 15.81 0.64 -1.94
N ALA A 67 16.09 1.29 -0.80
CA ALA A 67 17.43 1.30 -0.21
C ALA A 67 17.93 -0.11 0.13
N LEU A 68 17.06 -0.95 0.70
CA LEU A 68 17.39 -2.35 0.98
C LEU A 68 17.72 -3.13 -0.30
N VAL A 69 16.93 -2.96 -1.37
CA VAL A 69 17.21 -3.61 -2.65
C VAL A 69 18.55 -3.20 -3.22
N ILE A 70 18.92 -1.91 -3.14
CA ILE A 70 20.23 -1.42 -3.60
C ILE A 70 21.36 -2.08 -2.79
N ILE A 71 21.23 -2.16 -1.46
CA ILE A 71 22.27 -2.72 -0.58
C ILE A 71 22.45 -4.23 -0.79
N PHE A 72 21.36 -4.99 -0.89
CA PHE A 72 21.40 -6.45 -0.87
C PHE A 72 21.43 -7.10 -2.26
N GLN A 73 20.82 -6.47 -3.28
CA GLN A 73 20.65 -7.05 -4.60
C GLN A 73 21.30 -6.20 -5.72
N GLY A 74 21.72 -4.97 -5.43
CA GLY A 74 22.25 -4.04 -6.43
C GLY A 74 21.23 -3.73 -7.54
N ILE A 75 21.74 -3.40 -8.74
CA ILE A 75 20.91 -3.13 -9.91
C ILE A 75 20.43 -4.48 -10.48
N SER A 76 19.20 -4.84 -10.15
CA SER A 76 18.53 -6.07 -10.59
C SER A 76 17.05 -5.81 -10.88
N PHE A 77 16.28 -6.85 -11.24
CA PHE A 77 14.85 -6.71 -11.52
C PHE A 77 14.07 -6.02 -10.37
N SER A 78 14.38 -6.37 -9.12
CA SER A 78 13.73 -5.78 -7.93
C SER A 78 13.91 -4.26 -7.86
N PHE A 79 15.06 -3.75 -8.32
CA PHE A 79 15.33 -2.31 -8.35
C PHE A 79 14.38 -1.60 -9.32
N PHE A 80 14.24 -2.13 -10.54
CA PHE A 80 13.32 -1.58 -11.53
C PHE A 80 11.86 -1.72 -11.13
N LEU A 81 11.51 -2.83 -10.46
CA LEU A 81 10.15 -3.04 -9.95
C LEU A 81 9.78 -2.00 -8.88
N ILE A 82 10.65 -1.78 -7.89
CA ILE A 82 10.40 -0.75 -6.87
C ILE A 82 10.42 0.66 -7.48
N THR A 83 11.30 0.91 -8.45
CA THR A 83 11.32 2.19 -9.19
C THR A 83 10.00 2.42 -9.93
N GLY A 84 9.46 1.40 -10.60
CA GLY A 84 8.16 1.45 -11.26
C GLY A 84 7.02 1.71 -10.28
N LEU A 85 7.02 1.05 -9.11
CA LEU A 85 6.05 1.29 -8.05
C LEU A 85 6.15 2.72 -7.50
N TYR A 86 7.36 3.23 -7.30
CA TYR A 86 7.60 4.61 -6.89
C TYR A 86 6.99 5.58 -7.90
N ILE A 87 7.29 5.42 -9.19
CA ILE A 87 6.73 6.29 -10.25
C ILE A 87 5.20 6.19 -10.29
N LEU A 88 4.64 4.98 -10.24
CA LEU A 88 3.20 4.75 -10.23
C LEU A 88 2.50 5.41 -9.03
N GLN A 89 3.15 5.40 -7.86
CA GLN A 89 2.69 6.11 -6.68
C GLN A 89 2.48 7.59 -7.05
N TYR A 90 3.51 8.31 -7.46
CA TYR A 90 3.38 9.74 -7.83
C TYR A 90 2.43 10.01 -8.99
N LEU A 91 2.43 9.17 -10.02
CA LEU A 91 1.51 9.32 -11.15
C LEU A 91 0.07 9.23 -10.69
N SER A 92 -0.26 8.31 -9.79
CA SER A 92 -1.62 8.20 -9.27
C SER A 92 -2.04 9.45 -8.47
N MET A 93 -1.12 10.06 -7.72
CA MET A 93 -1.39 11.34 -7.05
C MET A 93 -1.64 12.45 -8.08
N LEU A 94 -0.79 12.56 -9.11
CA LEU A 94 -0.95 13.56 -10.17
C LEU A 94 -2.27 13.39 -10.94
N ILE A 95 -2.60 12.16 -11.34
CA ILE A 95 -3.84 11.87 -12.08
C ILE A 95 -5.06 12.19 -11.23
N THR A 96 -5.06 11.79 -9.95
CA THR A 96 -6.20 12.04 -9.05
C THR A 96 -6.36 13.52 -8.70
N THR A 97 -5.28 14.28 -8.54
CA THR A 97 -5.37 15.73 -8.32
C THR A 97 -5.88 16.46 -9.54
N VAL A 98 -5.38 16.16 -10.75
CA VAL A 98 -5.87 16.76 -12.01
C VAL A 98 -7.34 16.43 -12.22
N TYR A 99 -7.75 15.17 -12.03
CA TYR A 99 -9.13 14.75 -12.20
C TYR A 99 -10.09 15.45 -11.23
N LEU A 100 -9.71 15.60 -9.95
CA LEU A 100 -10.53 16.30 -8.97
C LEU A 100 -10.55 17.82 -9.19
N ALA A 101 -9.45 18.41 -9.64
CA ALA A 101 -9.38 19.83 -9.96
C ALA A 101 -10.27 20.22 -11.15
N GLN A 102 -10.51 19.31 -12.10
CA GLN A 102 -11.43 19.54 -13.22
C GLN A 102 -12.91 19.41 -12.83
N LYS A 103 -13.20 18.72 -11.72
CA LYS A 103 -14.57 18.44 -11.26
C LYS A 103 -15.11 19.52 -10.30
N ASN A 104 -14.21 20.24 -9.64
CA ASN A 104 -14.53 21.39 -8.77
C ASN A 104 -14.50 22.69 -9.58
#